data_AF-A0A352E074-F1
#
_entry.id   AF-A0A352E074-F1
#
_cell.length_a   1.000
_cell.length_b   1.000
_cell.length_c   1.000
_cell.angle_alpha   90.00
_cell.angle_beta   90.00
_cell.angle_gamma   90.00
#
_symmetry.space_group_name_H-M   'P 1'
#
loop_
_entity.id
_entity.type
_entity.pdbx_description
1 polymer ?
#
loop_
_entity_poly.entity_id
_entity_poly.type
_entity_poly.pdbx_seq_one_letter_code
_entity_poly.pdbx_strand_id
1 'polypeptide(L)'
;MSAVASAPAIPPGGISSFRRSRRSSSPVGILGVAAGTSRRHAPFARADSGSAGAMPRQAGWGCARTSCVPDAASPPEADMSQRLGSDVLGPLAWLALVALLSSSGRAADIPASPAGRPNILWISAEDISAGTLGCYGGPARTPRIDSLAAAGLRFDHAFSAAPVCAPSRSAIITGVMPTTLGSLPMRCRATPPRHLVGFPRLLRDAGWFCTNAAKTDYNLSATFDPGWHESNAKAHWRHRPDPRQPFFAVFNLGVTHESGLFEDKLAEARREIDPAERHDP
;
A
#
# COMPACT_ATOMS: atom_id res chain seq x y z
N MET A 1 -46.40 51.42 8.70
CA MET A 1 -45.33 52.25 9.33
C MET A 1 -44.07 51.37 9.36
N SER A 2 -43.25 51.43 8.31
CA SER A 2 -41.83 51.91 8.30
C SER A 2 -40.93 51.20 9.34
N ALA A 3 -39.76 50.64 9.03
CA ALA A 3 -38.80 50.99 7.99
C ALA A 3 -37.90 49.80 7.58
N VAL A 4 -37.40 49.89 6.35
CA VAL A 4 -36.36 49.07 5.71
C VAL A 4 -34.99 49.69 6.01
N ALA A 5 -33.97 48.89 6.33
CA ALA A 5 -32.59 49.33 6.45
C ALA A 5 -31.73 48.73 5.32
N SER A 6 -31.21 49.62 4.47
CA SER A 6 -30.34 49.33 3.33
C SER A 6 -28.85 49.35 3.73
N ALA A 7 -28.06 48.54 3.05
CA ALA A 7 -26.60 48.46 3.16
C ALA A 7 -25.87 49.66 2.51
N PRO A 8 -24.65 50.01 2.94
CA PRO A 8 -23.85 51.04 2.27
C PRO A 8 -22.99 50.48 1.12
N ALA A 9 -22.96 51.25 0.03
CA ALA A 9 -22.15 51.02 -1.17
C ALA A 9 -20.71 51.56 -1.01
N ILE A 10 -19.75 50.89 -1.66
CA ILE A 10 -18.32 51.27 -1.72
C ILE A 10 -18.02 51.80 -3.15
N PRO A 11 -17.32 52.93 -3.32
CA PRO A 11 -17.08 53.55 -4.63
C PRO A 11 -15.96 52.89 -5.46
N PRO A 12 -15.94 53.08 -6.80
CA PRO A 12 -14.93 52.51 -7.68
C PRO A 12 -13.75 53.47 -7.95
N GLY A 13 -12.54 52.91 -7.97
CA GLY A 13 -11.32 53.55 -8.48
C GLY A 13 -10.19 52.51 -8.42
N GLY A 14 -9.27 52.35 -9.35
CA GLY A 14 -8.83 53.08 -10.53
C GLY A 14 -7.60 52.31 -11.03
N ILE A 15 -7.46 52.19 -12.34
CA ILE A 15 -6.53 51.29 -13.02
C ILE A 15 -5.10 51.83 -12.89
N SER A 16 -4.14 50.97 -12.52
CA SER A 16 -2.72 51.20 -12.74
C SER A 16 -2.08 49.94 -13.31
N SER A 17 -1.61 50.07 -14.54
CA SER A 17 -0.89 49.07 -15.32
C SER A 17 0.49 48.79 -14.73
N PHE A 18 0.76 47.53 -14.36
CA PHE A 18 2.14 47.06 -14.21
C PHE A 18 2.42 45.91 -15.17
N ARG A 19 3.45 46.14 -15.99
CA ARG A 19 3.85 45.38 -17.17
C ARG A 19 4.56 44.08 -16.75
N ARG A 20 4.22 42.99 -17.43
CA ARG A 20 4.84 41.65 -17.30
C ARG A 20 6.37 41.71 -17.33
N SER A 21 7.03 41.02 -16.40
CA SER A 21 8.32 40.38 -16.66
C SER A 21 8.14 38.87 -16.70
N ARG A 22 8.35 38.29 -17.89
CA ARG A 22 8.52 36.85 -18.05
C ARG A 22 9.82 36.45 -17.34
N ARG A 23 9.75 35.49 -16.42
CA ARG A 23 10.88 34.61 -16.13
C ARG A 23 10.41 33.17 -16.29
N SER A 24 11.16 32.47 -17.12
CA SER A 24 11.09 31.04 -17.41
C SER A 24 11.70 30.23 -16.28
N SER A 25 11.51 28.90 -16.39
CA SER A 25 12.34 27.81 -15.89
C SER A 25 12.40 27.63 -14.36
N SER A 26 11.60 26.71 -13.83
CA SER A 26 11.98 25.29 -13.62
C SER A 26 10.98 24.61 -12.67
N PRO A 27 10.58 23.34 -12.92
CA PRO A 27 9.67 22.64 -12.01
C PRO A 27 10.38 22.28 -10.70
N VAL A 28 9.74 22.63 -9.59
CA VAL A 28 10.09 22.19 -8.25
C VAL A 28 9.85 20.68 -8.19
N GLY A 29 10.93 19.91 -8.24
CA GLY A 29 10.92 18.49 -7.96
C GLY A 29 10.56 18.26 -6.50
N ILE A 30 9.51 17.49 -6.25
CA ILE A 30 9.26 16.89 -4.94
C ILE A 30 10.37 15.86 -4.74
N LEU A 31 11.30 16.21 -3.85
CA LEU A 31 12.40 15.38 -3.43
C LEU A 31 11.84 14.13 -2.75
N GLY A 32 11.94 12.99 -3.43
CA GLY A 32 11.78 11.69 -2.81
C GLY A 32 12.80 11.56 -1.68
N VAL A 33 12.34 11.13 -0.52
CA VAL A 33 13.22 10.77 0.60
C VAL A 33 14.08 9.60 0.13
N ALA A 34 15.35 9.91 -0.13
CA ALA A 34 16.35 8.94 -0.54
C ALA A 34 16.58 7.92 0.58
N ALA A 35 16.64 6.66 0.19
CA ALA A 35 17.08 5.55 1.02
C ALA A 35 18.50 5.84 1.55
N GLY A 36 18.61 6.06 2.85
CA GLY A 36 19.88 6.16 3.56
C GLY A 36 20.54 4.79 3.63
N THR A 37 21.75 4.72 3.09
CA THR A 37 22.62 3.55 3.11
C THR A 37 22.98 3.13 4.54
N SER A 38 23.01 1.82 4.75
CA SER A 38 23.36 1.19 6.02
C SER A 38 24.72 1.67 6.54
N ARG A 39 24.75 2.25 7.73
CA ARG A 39 25.94 2.20 8.59
C ARG A 39 25.61 1.36 9.81
N ARG A 40 26.40 0.30 9.99
CA ARG A 40 26.36 -0.59 11.14
C ARG A 40 26.70 0.23 12.39
N HIS A 41 25.78 0.30 13.34
CA HIS A 41 26.10 0.71 14.70
C HIS A 41 26.32 -0.53 15.56
N ALA A 42 27.45 -0.53 16.25
CA ALA A 42 27.91 -1.56 17.18
C ALA A 42 26.97 -1.70 18.39
N PRO A 43 26.92 -2.87 19.05
CA PRO A 43 26.04 -3.10 20.18
C PRO A 43 26.48 -2.30 21.42
N PHE A 44 25.50 -1.76 22.11
CA PHE A 44 25.62 -1.08 23.39
C PHE A 44 25.96 -2.10 24.49
N ALA A 45 27.07 -1.89 25.19
CA ALA A 45 27.55 -2.76 26.26
C ALA A 45 26.62 -2.70 27.49
N ARG A 46 26.27 -3.87 28.04
CA ARG A 46 25.71 -4.01 29.40
C ARG A 46 26.86 -4.17 30.38
N ALA A 47 26.76 -3.49 31.52
CA ALA A 47 27.64 -3.67 32.66
C ALA A 47 27.19 -4.89 33.48
N ASP A 48 28.14 -5.76 33.79
CA ASP A 48 28.02 -6.90 34.71
C ASP A 48 28.32 -6.48 36.16
N SER A 49 27.66 -7.13 37.12
CA SER A 49 28.27 -7.48 38.41
C SER A 49 27.53 -8.62 39.14
N GLY A 50 28.19 -9.80 39.21
CA GLY A 50 28.18 -10.79 40.31
C GLY A 50 26.96 -11.69 40.50
N SER A 51 27.04 -13.00 40.81
CA SER A 51 28.17 -13.92 41.04
C SER A 51 27.62 -15.36 41.16
N ALA A 52 28.34 -16.30 40.53
CA ALA A 52 28.61 -17.71 40.92
C ALA A 52 27.48 -18.68 41.34
N GLY A 53 27.32 -19.75 40.54
CA GLY A 53 26.74 -21.04 40.93
C GLY A 53 26.99 -22.09 39.85
N ALA A 54 27.60 -23.22 40.19
CA ALA A 54 28.30 -24.13 39.29
C ALA A 54 27.44 -25.08 38.41
N MET A 55 28.08 -25.51 37.31
CA MET A 55 27.72 -26.52 36.28
C MET A 55 27.39 -27.94 36.85
N PRO A 56 26.72 -28.84 36.08
CA PRO A 56 27.41 -29.62 35.06
C PRO A 56 26.74 -29.66 33.68
N ARG A 57 27.64 -29.91 32.71
CA ARG A 57 27.48 -30.04 31.27
C ARG A 57 26.73 -31.32 30.86
N GLN A 58 26.01 -31.28 29.74
CA GLN A 58 26.20 -32.12 28.53
C GLN A 58 24.91 -32.17 27.67
N ALA A 59 24.99 -31.73 26.41
CA ALA A 59 24.37 -32.38 25.23
C ALA A 59 24.81 -31.61 23.97
N GLY A 60 25.65 -32.27 23.18
CA GLY A 60 26.35 -31.68 22.04
C GLY A 60 25.45 -31.39 20.84
N TRP A 61 25.74 -30.27 20.18
CA TRP A 61 25.26 -29.97 18.85
C TRP A 61 26.08 -30.78 17.85
N GLY A 62 25.45 -31.77 17.23
CA GLY A 62 26.04 -32.60 16.20
C GLY A 62 26.27 -31.81 14.91
N CYS A 63 27.53 -31.58 14.59
CA CYS A 63 28.00 -31.17 13.27
C CYS A 63 27.73 -32.30 12.27
N ALA A 64 26.85 -32.06 11.29
CA ALA A 64 26.57 -33.01 10.23
C ALA A 64 27.78 -33.11 9.29
N ARG A 65 28.27 -34.35 9.16
CA ARG A 65 29.42 -34.79 8.38
C ARG A 65 29.34 -34.35 6.93
N THR A 66 30.35 -33.60 6.50
CA THR A 66 30.73 -33.43 5.09
C THR A 66 31.24 -34.79 4.59
N SER A 67 30.49 -35.43 3.71
CA SER A 67 30.91 -36.67 3.06
C SER A 67 32.04 -36.41 2.07
N CYS A 68 33.07 -37.24 2.19
CA CYS A 68 34.28 -37.26 1.38
C CYS A 68 33.99 -37.38 -0.12
N VAL A 69 34.70 -36.60 -0.92
CA VAL A 69 34.85 -36.76 -2.36
C VAL A 69 35.91 -37.83 -2.61
N PRO A 70 35.64 -38.92 -3.35
CA PRO A 70 36.69 -39.78 -3.87
C PRO A 70 37.26 -39.26 -5.19
N ASP A 71 38.57 -39.51 -5.35
CA ASP A 71 39.44 -39.09 -6.43
C ASP A 71 38.99 -39.48 -7.84
N ALA A 72 39.28 -38.58 -8.77
CA ALA A 72 39.13 -38.76 -10.20
C ALA A 72 40.11 -39.82 -10.72
N ALA A 73 39.57 -40.96 -11.17
CA ALA A 73 40.27 -41.88 -12.06
C ALA A 73 40.03 -41.47 -13.52
N SER A 74 41.11 -41.22 -14.25
CA SER A 74 41.09 -40.93 -15.69
C SER A 74 40.47 -42.10 -16.47
N PRO A 75 39.58 -41.85 -17.45
CA PRO A 75 39.05 -42.92 -18.29
C PRO A 75 40.10 -43.36 -19.35
N PRO A 76 40.10 -44.65 -19.74
CA PRO A 76 40.88 -45.11 -20.88
C PRO A 76 40.27 -44.60 -22.19
N GLU A 77 41.13 -44.23 -23.14
CA GLU A 77 40.75 -43.87 -24.50
C GLU A 77 40.09 -45.07 -25.20
N ALA A 78 38.86 -44.89 -25.65
CA ALA A 78 38.14 -45.84 -26.47
C ALA A 78 37.64 -45.17 -27.76
N ASP A 79 38.38 -45.46 -28.82
CA ASP A 79 38.03 -45.59 -30.24
C ASP A 79 36.80 -44.81 -30.77
N MET A 80 37.10 -43.67 -31.37
CA MET A 80 36.19 -42.80 -32.11
C MET A 80 36.06 -43.28 -33.56
N SER A 81 35.47 -44.46 -33.77
CA SER A 81 35.02 -44.86 -35.10
C SER A 81 33.92 -45.92 -35.05
N GLN A 82 32.68 -45.50 -34.77
CA GLN A 82 31.43 -46.10 -35.28
C GLN A 82 30.23 -45.59 -34.49
N ARG A 83 29.50 -44.63 -35.07
CA ARG A 83 28.03 -44.48 -35.03
C ARG A 83 27.65 -43.25 -35.85
N LEU A 84 27.70 -43.44 -37.17
CA LEU A 84 26.93 -42.65 -38.13
C LEU A 84 25.48 -43.17 -38.08
N GLY A 85 24.51 -42.28 -37.89
CA GLY A 85 23.11 -42.54 -38.19
C GLY A 85 22.12 -41.93 -37.20
N SER A 86 21.26 -41.06 -37.72
CA SER A 86 20.13 -40.34 -37.11
C SER A 86 20.46 -39.33 -36.01
N ASP A 87 20.42 -38.03 -36.36
CA ASP A 87 19.86 -36.94 -35.53
C ASP A 87 20.09 -35.56 -36.19
N VAL A 88 19.38 -35.27 -37.28
CA VAL A 88 19.44 -33.93 -37.93
C VAL A 88 18.06 -33.26 -38.00
N LEU A 89 17.01 -33.85 -37.42
CA LEU A 89 15.65 -33.28 -37.42
C LEU A 89 15.18 -32.74 -36.06
N GLY A 90 15.97 -32.92 -34.98
CA GLY A 90 15.62 -32.45 -33.63
C GLY A 90 15.77 -30.94 -33.33
N PRO A 91 16.81 -30.23 -33.81
CA PRO A 91 17.10 -28.88 -33.29
C PRO A 91 16.16 -27.79 -33.84
N LEU A 92 15.64 -27.95 -35.06
CA LEU A 92 14.73 -26.96 -35.67
C LEU A 92 13.30 -27.04 -35.11
N ALA A 93 12.83 -28.23 -34.76
CA ALA A 93 11.52 -28.42 -34.12
C ALA A 93 11.50 -27.84 -32.69
N TRP A 94 12.62 -27.95 -31.96
CA TRP A 94 12.78 -27.33 -30.64
C TRP A 94 12.83 -25.81 -30.68
N LEU A 95 13.51 -25.22 -31.67
CA LEU A 95 13.56 -23.77 -31.84
C LEU A 95 12.20 -23.19 -32.24
N ALA A 96 11.42 -23.90 -33.08
CA ALA A 96 10.07 -23.50 -33.43
C ALA A 96 9.10 -23.54 -32.23
N LEU A 97 9.23 -24.55 -31.35
CA LEU A 97 8.41 -24.67 -30.15
C LEU A 97 8.71 -23.56 -29.12
N VAL A 98 9.99 -23.22 -28.91
CA VAL A 98 10.38 -22.10 -28.02
C VAL A 98 9.91 -20.76 -28.59
N ALA A 99 9.96 -20.57 -29.91
CA ALA A 99 9.45 -19.38 -30.56
C ALA A 99 7.91 -19.27 -30.45
N LEU A 100 7.18 -20.39 -30.50
CA LEU A 100 5.71 -20.42 -30.39
C LEU A 100 5.21 -20.21 -28.95
N LEU A 101 5.96 -20.64 -27.93
CA LEU A 101 5.64 -20.34 -26.53
C LEU A 101 6.00 -18.89 -26.14
N SER A 102 6.90 -18.24 -26.87
CA SER A 102 7.28 -16.83 -26.63
C SER A 102 6.26 -15.81 -27.20
N SER A 103 5.35 -16.23 -28.09
CA SER A 103 4.40 -15.32 -28.75
C SER A 103 3.04 -15.22 -28.05
N SER A 104 2.75 -16.07 -27.06
CA SER A 104 1.44 -16.12 -26.37
C SER A 104 1.39 -15.27 -25.09
N GLY A 105 2.50 -14.60 -24.72
CA GLY A 105 2.62 -13.77 -23.53
C GLY A 105 2.41 -12.27 -23.78
N ARG A 106 1.53 -11.86 -24.69
CA ARG A 106 1.07 -10.46 -24.69
C ARG A 106 0.13 -10.27 -23.50
N ALA A 107 0.70 -9.88 -22.37
CA ALA A 107 -0.07 -9.24 -21.31
C ALA A 107 -0.94 -8.17 -21.98
N ALA A 108 -2.26 -8.22 -21.75
CA ALA A 108 -3.16 -7.22 -22.30
C ALA A 108 -2.60 -5.84 -21.95
N ASP A 109 -2.21 -5.06 -22.98
CA ASP A 109 -1.77 -3.69 -22.83
C ASP A 109 -2.95 -2.91 -22.23
N ILE A 110 -2.95 -2.77 -20.90
CA ILE A 110 -3.85 -1.83 -20.23
C ILE A 110 -3.42 -0.47 -20.77
N PRO A 111 -4.27 0.26 -21.52
CA PRO A 111 -3.87 1.52 -22.10
C PRO A 111 -3.35 2.43 -20.98
N ALA A 112 -2.06 2.74 -21.06
CA ALA A 112 -1.40 3.61 -20.10
C ALA A 112 -2.14 4.95 -20.09
N SER A 113 -2.43 5.47 -18.89
CA SER A 113 -3.09 6.76 -18.77
C SER A 113 -2.28 7.84 -19.50
N PRO A 114 -2.96 8.79 -20.18
CA PRO A 114 -2.32 9.77 -21.02
C PRO A 114 -1.43 10.63 -20.11
N ALA A 115 -0.12 10.62 -20.39
CA ALA A 115 1.00 11.19 -19.63
C ALA A 115 1.80 10.26 -18.68
N GLY A 116 1.67 8.92 -18.78
CA GLY A 116 2.54 7.99 -18.02
C GLY A 116 2.28 8.02 -16.50
N ARG A 117 1.09 8.48 -16.11
CA ARG A 117 0.66 8.60 -14.72
C ARG A 117 -0.01 7.30 -14.27
N PRO A 118 0.32 6.75 -13.10
CA PRO A 118 -0.30 5.52 -12.64
C PRO A 118 -1.73 5.76 -12.16
N ASN A 119 -2.54 4.71 -12.29
CA ASN A 119 -3.75 4.58 -11.50
C ASN A 119 -3.37 4.20 -10.06
N ILE A 120 -4.09 4.73 -9.08
CA ILE A 120 -3.83 4.50 -7.68
C ILE A 120 -5.05 3.83 -7.07
N LEU A 121 -4.87 2.59 -6.59
CA LEU A 121 -5.89 1.86 -5.86
C LEU A 121 -5.48 1.81 -4.37
N TRP A 122 -6.39 2.25 -3.51
CA TRP A 122 -6.26 2.18 -2.07
C TRP A 122 -7.27 1.19 -1.52
N ILE A 123 -6.79 0.19 -0.80
CA ILE A 123 -7.63 -0.78 -0.12
C ILE A 123 -7.39 -0.63 1.38
N SER A 124 -8.41 -0.20 2.11
CA SER A 124 -8.41 -0.12 3.58
C SER A 124 -9.09 -1.37 4.12
N ALA A 125 -8.47 -2.05 5.07
CA ALA A 125 -9.12 -3.07 5.89
C ALA A 125 -9.36 -2.47 7.28
N GLU A 126 -10.62 -2.45 7.72
CA GLU A 126 -10.99 -1.81 8.98
C GLU A 126 -10.64 -2.67 10.19
N ASP A 127 -10.11 -2.05 11.24
CA ASP A 127 -9.86 -2.68 12.56
C ASP A 127 -9.03 -3.98 12.50
N ILE A 128 -8.07 -4.04 11.56
CA ILE A 128 -7.16 -5.19 11.42
C ILE A 128 -5.77 -4.89 12.01
N SER A 129 -5.15 -5.90 12.59
CA SER A 129 -3.76 -5.83 13.07
C SER A 129 -2.83 -6.62 12.16
N ALA A 130 -1.56 -6.20 12.05
CA ALA A 130 -0.55 -6.93 11.30
C ALA A 130 -0.39 -8.36 11.82
N GLY A 131 -0.39 -8.56 13.14
CA GLY A 131 -0.23 -9.87 13.78
C GLY A 131 -1.35 -10.88 13.47
N THR A 132 -2.45 -10.44 12.87
CA THR A 132 -3.54 -11.32 12.43
C THR A 132 -3.28 -11.92 11.04
N LEU A 133 -2.59 -11.19 10.15
CA LEU A 133 -2.46 -11.52 8.73
C LEU A 133 -1.38 -12.59 8.46
N GLY A 134 -1.68 -13.54 7.56
CA GLY A 134 -0.74 -14.62 7.18
C GLY A 134 0.59 -14.08 6.66
N CYS A 135 0.56 -13.01 5.85
CA CYS A 135 1.76 -12.35 5.36
C CYS A 135 2.65 -11.71 6.43
N TYR A 136 2.21 -11.59 7.69
CA TYR A 136 3.03 -11.18 8.83
C TYR A 136 3.25 -12.32 9.84
N GLY A 137 2.94 -13.56 9.48
CA GLY A 137 3.04 -14.73 10.36
C GLY A 137 1.84 -14.93 11.29
N GLY A 138 0.74 -14.19 11.05
CA GLY A 138 -0.50 -14.34 11.80
C GLY A 138 -1.30 -15.59 11.42
N PRO A 139 -2.31 -15.96 12.22
CA PRO A 139 -3.08 -17.19 12.03
C PRO A 139 -4.15 -17.10 10.93
N ALA A 140 -4.53 -15.90 10.46
CA ALA A 140 -5.59 -15.77 9.48
C ALA A 140 -5.17 -16.27 8.09
N ARG A 141 -6.07 -17.00 7.43
CA ARG A 141 -5.89 -17.48 6.06
C ARG A 141 -6.19 -16.35 5.08
N THR A 142 -5.15 -15.69 4.55
CA THR A 142 -5.29 -14.50 3.70
C THR A 142 -4.62 -14.60 2.34
N PRO A 143 -4.83 -15.67 1.54
CA PRO A 143 -4.01 -15.98 0.37
C PRO A 143 -3.95 -14.86 -0.68
N ARG A 144 -5.01 -14.06 -0.83
CA ARG A 144 -5.03 -12.90 -1.74
C ARG A 144 -4.18 -11.73 -1.23
N ILE A 145 -4.21 -11.46 0.07
CA ILE A 145 -3.38 -10.43 0.71
C ILE A 145 -1.92 -10.90 0.72
N ASP A 146 -1.70 -12.18 0.98
CA ASP A 146 -0.36 -12.79 1.01
C ASP A 146 0.29 -12.73 -0.38
N SER A 147 -0.48 -13.05 -1.43
CA SER A 147 -0.02 -12.89 -2.82
C SER A 147 0.29 -11.43 -3.17
N LEU A 148 -0.54 -10.47 -2.72
CA LEU A 148 -0.27 -9.05 -2.93
C LEU A 148 1.00 -8.60 -2.20
N ALA A 149 1.21 -9.05 -0.97
CA ALA A 149 2.41 -8.75 -0.19
C ALA A 149 3.68 -9.36 -0.82
N ALA A 150 3.59 -10.58 -1.36
CA ALA A 150 4.70 -11.25 -2.04
C ALA A 150 5.07 -10.61 -3.38
N ALA A 151 4.09 -10.04 -4.09
CA ALA A 151 4.31 -9.34 -5.36
C ALA A 151 4.71 -7.86 -5.20
N GLY A 152 4.70 -7.33 -3.97
CA GLY A 152 4.86 -5.91 -3.69
C GLY A 152 5.90 -5.61 -2.61
N LEU A 153 5.83 -4.39 -2.09
CA LEU A 153 6.62 -3.97 -0.93
C LEU A 153 5.75 -4.07 0.33
N ARG A 154 6.23 -4.81 1.34
CA ARG A 154 5.61 -4.92 2.66
C ARG A 154 6.43 -4.10 3.67
N PHE A 155 5.73 -3.39 4.56
CA PHE A 155 6.36 -2.60 5.63
C PHE A 155 6.16 -3.29 6.97
N ASP A 156 7.25 -3.70 7.62
CA ASP A 156 7.19 -4.29 8.97
C ASP A 156 7.03 -3.23 10.08
N HIS A 157 7.22 -1.95 9.73
CA HIS A 157 7.16 -0.81 10.65
C HIS A 157 6.27 0.32 10.09
N ALA A 158 4.97 0.07 10.01
CA ALA A 158 3.95 1.07 9.66
C ALA A 158 3.00 1.28 10.85
N PHE A 159 2.86 2.53 11.31
CA PHE A 159 2.13 2.87 12.53
C PHE A 159 0.96 3.81 12.24
N SER A 160 -0.15 3.61 12.94
CA SER A 160 -1.28 4.55 12.90
C SER A 160 -0.97 5.79 13.73
N ALA A 161 -1.40 6.97 13.26
CA ALA A 161 -1.27 8.23 13.99
C ALA A 161 -2.13 8.29 15.26
N ALA A 162 -3.16 7.44 15.35
CA ALA A 162 -4.03 7.29 16.51
C ALA A 162 -4.63 5.87 16.57
N PRO A 163 -4.93 5.34 17.76
CA PRO A 163 -5.48 4.00 17.93
C PRO A 163 -7.01 3.92 17.68
N VAL A 164 -7.60 4.92 17.01
CA VAL A 164 -9.05 5.01 16.77
C VAL A 164 -9.32 5.44 15.33
N CYS A 165 -10.38 4.91 14.73
CA CYS A 165 -10.67 5.04 13.29
C CYS A 165 -10.78 6.49 12.81
N ALA A 166 -11.62 7.33 13.43
CA ALA A 166 -11.83 8.69 12.93
C ALA A 166 -10.59 9.60 13.05
N PRO A 167 -9.88 9.64 14.20
CA PRO A 167 -8.63 10.38 14.31
C PRO A 167 -7.53 9.86 13.35
N SER A 168 -7.40 8.55 13.19
CA SER A 168 -6.45 7.98 12.22
C SER A 168 -6.78 8.43 10.79
N ARG A 169 -8.06 8.42 10.42
CA ARG A 169 -8.56 8.90 9.13
C ARG A 169 -8.37 10.41 8.95
N SER A 170 -8.49 11.22 10.00
CA SER A 170 -8.11 12.64 9.96
C SER A 170 -6.66 12.80 9.53
N ALA A 171 -5.75 12.01 10.12
CA ALA A 171 -4.33 12.08 9.80
C ALA A 171 -4.05 11.62 8.38
N ILE A 172 -4.66 10.51 7.95
CA ILE A 172 -4.51 10.00 6.58
C ILE A 172 -5.00 11.01 5.54
N ILE A 173 -6.19 11.58 5.72
CA ILE A 173 -6.78 12.45 4.69
C ILE A 173 -6.07 13.80 4.60
N THR A 174 -5.52 14.32 5.71
CA THR A 174 -4.89 15.65 5.76
C THR A 174 -3.37 15.65 5.75
N GLY A 175 -2.73 14.55 6.14
CA GLY A 175 -1.29 14.49 6.43
C GLY A 175 -0.88 15.18 7.74
N VAL A 176 -1.83 15.55 8.61
CA VAL A 176 -1.58 16.29 9.86
C VAL A 176 -1.95 15.43 11.07
N MET A 177 -1.13 15.46 12.12
CA MET A 177 -1.40 14.72 13.35
C MET A 177 -2.74 15.13 13.98
N PRO A 178 -3.54 14.19 14.52
CA PRO A 178 -4.86 14.51 15.08
C PRO A 178 -4.78 15.43 16.30
N THR A 179 -3.68 15.34 17.06
CA THR A 179 -3.39 16.25 18.18
C THR A 179 -3.23 17.69 17.71
N THR A 180 -2.57 17.92 16.58
CA THR A 180 -2.39 19.25 15.97
C THR A 180 -3.70 19.81 15.42
N LEU A 181 -4.56 18.95 14.85
CA LEU A 181 -5.86 19.38 14.32
C LEU A 181 -6.94 19.55 15.39
N GLY A 182 -6.70 19.11 16.63
CA GLY A 182 -7.75 18.98 17.63
C GLY A 182 -8.81 17.93 17.27
N SER A 183 -8.45 16.95 16.42
CA SER A 183 -9.34 15.89 15.95
C SER A 183 -9.13 14.54 16.65
N LEU A 184 -8.43 14.54 17.79
CA LEU A 184 -8.12 13.33 18.56
C LEU A 184 -9.35 12.66 19.20
N PRO A 185 -10.35 13.39 19.77
CA PRO A 185 -11.52 12.74 20.36
C PRO A 185 -12.41 12.11 19.29
N MET A 186 -12.80 10.85 19.48
CA MET A 186 -13.69 10.16 18.56
C MET A 186 -15.03 10.90 18.39
N ARG A 187 -15.55 10.97 17.16
CA ARG A 187 -16.79 11.68 16.80
C ARG A 187 -16.79 13.20 17.07
N CYS A 188 -15.63 13.84 17.19
CA CYS A 188 -15.55 15.29 17.18
C CYS A 188 -15.76 15.87 15.76
N ARG A 189 -15.84 17.19 15.68
CA ARG A 189 -15.96 17.94 14.42
C ARG A 189 -14.94 19.07 14.40
N ALA A 190 -13.66 18.73 14.37
CA ALA A 190 -12.61 19.73 14.33
C ALA A 190 -12.74 20.59 13.06
N THR A 191 -12.57 21.90 13.19
CA THR A 191 -12.61 22.83 12.07
C THR A 191 -11.18 23.15 11.64
N PRO A 192 -10.67 22.50 10.58
CA PRO A 192 -9.33 22.80 10.11
C PRO A 192 -9.27 24.20 9.48
N PRO A 193 -8.07 24.81 9.37
CA PRO A 193 -7.89 26.03 8.60
C PRO A 193 -8.41 25.88 7.17
N ARG A 194 -8.99 26.94 6.60
CA ARG A 194 -9.64 26.89 5.28
C ARG A 194 -8.73 26.46 4.12
N HIS A 195 -7.42 26.64 4.25
CA HIS A 195 -6.45 26.24 3.24
C HIS A 195 -6.08 24.75 3.32
N LEU A 196 -6.42 24.06 4.42
CA LEU A 196 -6.18 22.63 4.56
C LEU A 196 -7.28 21.87 3.82
N VAL A 197 -6.88 21.10 2.83
CA VAL A 197 -7.74 20.23 2.02
C VAL A 197 -7.27 18.79 2.16
N GLY A 198 -8.13 17.83 1.82
CA GLY A 198 -7.72 16.44 1.73
C GLY A 198 -6.69 16.23 0.62
N PHE A 199 -5.73 15.31 0.79
CA PHE A 199 -4.81 14.96 -0.29
C PHE A 199 -5.49 14.52 -1.61
N PRO A 200 -6.72 13.92 -1.62
CA PRO A 200 -7.40 13.63 -2.88
C PRO A 200 -7.75 14.90 -3.67
N ARG A 201 -7.91 16.06 -3.00
CA ARG A 201 -8.10 17.34 -3.69
C ARG A 201 -6.90 17.68 -4.55
N LEU A 202 -5.69 17.42 -4.05
CA LEU A 202 -4.44 17.64 -4.79
C LEU A 202 -4.34 16.71 -6.00
N LEU A 203 -4.76 15.44 -5.85
CA LEU A 203 -4.82 14.49 -6.96
C LEU A 203 -5.85 14.91 -8.03
N ARG A 204 -7.03 15.35 -7.60
CA ARG A 204 -8.07 15.87 -8.48
C ARG A 204 -7.60 17.08 -9.26
N ASP A 205 -7.01 18.06 -8.58
CA ASP A 205 -6.49 19.27 -9.21
C ASP A 205 -5.34 18.93 -10.19
N ALA A 206 -4.62 17.84 -9.95
CA ALA A 206 -3.64 17.29 -10.87
C ALA A 206 -4.25 16.45 -12.02
N GLY A 207 -5.54 16.15 -12.02
CA GLY A 207 -6.26 15.48 -13.12
C GLY A 207 -6.71 14.04 -12.86
N TRP A 208 -6.55 13.51 -11.65
CA TRP A 208 -7.05 12.17 -11.30
C TRP A 208 -8.56 12.20 -11.02
N PHE A 209 -9.25 11.14 -11.44
CA PHE A 209 -10.62 10.88 -10.99
C PHE A 209 -10.61 10.20 -9.61
N CYS A 210 -10.95 10.96 -8.57
CA CYS A 210 -10.89 10.51 -7.18
C CYS A 210 -12.24 10.00 -6.65
N THR A 211 -12.29 8.75 -6.16
CA THR A 211 -13.50 8.12 -5.59
C THR A 211 -13.24 7.48 -4.23
N ASN A 212 -14.22 7.53 -3.33
CA ASN A 212 -14.19 6.85 -2.03
C ASN A 212 -15.47 6.05 -1.75
N ALA A 213 -15.34 4.73 -1.58
CA ALA A 213 -16.46 3.85 -1.28
C ALA A 213 -16.97 4.04 0.17
N ALA A 214 -17.99 4.90 0.31
CA ALA A 214 -18.79 5.24 1.49
C ALA A 214 -18.08 5.79 2.75
N LYS A 215 -17.05 5.12 3.26
CA LYS A 215 -16.52 5.41 4.61
C LYS A 215 -15.59 6.62 4.60
N THR A 216 -15.93 7.63 5.38
CA THR A 216 -15.14 8.87 5.50
C THR A 216 -14.61 9.00 6.93
N ASP A 217 -15.52 9.22 7.88
CA ASP A 217 -15.25 9.33 9.32
C ASP A 217 -14.04 10.22 9.61
N TYR A 218 -13.88 11.34 8.88
CA TYR A 218 -12.65 12.16 9.00
C TYR A 218 -12.54 12.93 10.30
N ASN A 219 -13.58 12.98 11.14
CA ASN A 219 -13.58 13.75 12.39
C ASN A 219 -13.41 15.28 12.18
N LEU A 220 -13.72 15.75 10.96
CA LEU A 220 -13.60 17.14 10.54
C LEU A 220 -14.99 17.73 10.27
N SER A 221 -15.12 19.03 10.44
CA SER A 221 -16.34 19.78 10.16
C SER A 221 -16.73 19.70 8.69
N ALA A 222 -18.01 19.93 8.39
CA ALA A 222 -18.56 19.87 7.03
C ALA A 222 -17.95 20.88 6.04
N THR A 223 -17.19 21.88 6.53
CA THR A 223 -16.48 22.84 5.67
C THR A 223 -15.18 22.29 5.11
N PHE A 224 -14.71 21.14 5.59
CA PHE A 224 -13.52 20.48 5.06
C PHE A 224 -13.82 19.88 3.67
N ASP A 225 -13.00 20.20 2.68
CA ASP A 225 -13.07 19.58 1.35
C ASP A 225 -12.10 18.38 1.27
N PRO A 226 -12.61 17.14 1.25
CA PRO A 226 -11.78 15.96 1.11
C PRO A 226 -11.31 15.72 -0.34
N GLY A 227 -11.90 16.39 -1.34
CA GLY A 227 -11.46 16.33 -2.73
C GLY A 227 -12.00 15.16 -3.56
N TRP A 228 -13.08 14.52 -3.14
CA TRP A 228 -13.72 13.43 -3.90
C TRP A 228 -14.55 13.96 -5.08
N HIS A 229 -14.56 13.23 -6.20
CA HIS A 229 -15.62 13.37 -7.21
C HIS A 229 -16.85 12.60 -6.78
N GLU A 230 -16.64 11.37 -6.29
CA GLU A 230 -17.69 10.52 -5.75
C GLU A 230 -17.28 10.01 -4.37
N SER A 231 -18.15 10.19 -3.38
CA SER A 231 -18.00 9.54 -2.08
C SER A 231 -19.35 9.01 -1.60
N ASN A 232 -19.62 7.75 -1.90
CA ASN A 232 -20.84 7.04 -1.55
C ASN A 232 -20.64 5.52 -1.75
N ALA A 233 -21.63 4.71 -1.39
CA ALA A 233 -21.55 3.24 -1.48
C ALA A 233 -21.37 2.70 -2.91
N LYS A 234 -21.75 3.47 -3.93
CA LYS A 234 -21.62 3.11 -5.35
C LYS A 234 -20.41 3.77 -6.00
N ALA A 235 -19.64 4.57 -5.27
CA ALA A 235 -18.52 5.32 -5.83
C ALA A 235 -17.51 4.34 -6.45
N HIS A 236 -17.18 4.55 -7.72
CA HIS A 236 -16.32 3.62 -8.45
C HIS A 236 -15.51 4.35 -9.52
N TRP A 237 -14.23 3.99 -9.67
CA TRP A 237 -13.34 4.59 -10.68
C TRP A 237 -13.82 4.44 -12.13
N ARG A 238 -14.80 3.56 -12.37
CA ARG A 238 -15.34 3.24 -13.71
C ARG A 238 -16.35 4.29 -14.17
N HIS A 239 -16.85 5.12 -13.26
CA HIS A 239 -17.76 6.22 -13.58
C HIS A 239 -17.03 7.46 -14.12
N ARG A 240 -15.69 7.42 -14.24
CA ARG A 240 -14.92 8.51 -14.83
C ARG A 240 -15.37 8.78 -16.27
N PRO A 241 -15.54 10.04 -16.68
CA PRO A 241 -16.03 10.37 -18.02
C PRO A 241 -15.12 9.91 -19.17
N ASP A 242 -13.80 10.01 -18.99
CA ASP A 242 -12.81 9.50 -19.96
C ASP A 242 -12.14 8.23 -19.39
N PRO A 243 -12.32 7.04 -20.00
CA PRO A 243 -11.67 5.81 -19.59
C PRO A 243 -10.14 5.88 -19.52
N ARG A 244 -9.52 6.82 -20.24
CA ARG A 244 -8.06 7.01 -20.21
C ARG A 244 -7.62 7.85 -19.02
N GLN A 245 -8.49 8.67 -18.44
CA GLN A 245 -8.16 9.50 -17.28
C GLN A 245 -7.63 8.62 -16.13
N PRO A 246 -6.51 9.00 -15.48
CA PRO A 246 -6.02 8.26 -14.34
C PRO A 246 -6.99 8.38 -13.16
N PHE A 247 -7.05 7.37 -12.31
CA PHE A 247 -7.95 7.36 -11.15
C PHE A 247 -7.21 7.17 -9.83
N PHE A 248 -7.82 7.68 -8.76
CA PHE A 248 -7.50 7.35 -7.38
C PHE A 248 -8.77 6.80 -6.72
N ALA A 249 -8.76 5.54 -6.30
CA ALA A 249 -9.96 4.90 -5.78
C ALA A 249 -9.71 4.22 -4.43
N VAL A 250 -10.55 4.55 -3.45
CA VAL A 250 -10.51 3.94 -2.12
C VAL A 250 -11.64 2.94 -1.96
N PHE A 251 -11.29 1.72 -1.56
CA PHE A 251 -12.21 0.68 -1.10
C PHE A 251 -11.99 0.43 0.38
N ASN A 252 -13.05 0.54 1.17
CA ASN A 252 -13.02 0.28 2.60
C ASN A 252 -13.67 -1.09 2.87
N LEU A 253 -12.86 -2.08 3.23
CA LEU A 253 -13.28 -3.44 3.57
C LEU A 253 -13.68 -3.49 5.04
N GLY A 254 -14.99 -3.57 5.30
CA GLY A 254 -15.54 -3.60 6.65
C GLY A 254 -15.63 -4.99 7.30
N VAL A 255 -15.03 -6.03 6.70
CA VAL A 255 -15.17 -7.43 7.16
C VAL A 255 -14.70 -7.60 8.60
N THR A 256 -13.58 -6.95 8.95
CA THR A 256 -12.96 -7.02 10.28
C THR A 256 -13.35 -5.85 11.19
N HIS A 257 -14.26 -4.97 10.76
CA HIS A 257 -14.72 -3.84 11.57
C HIS A 257 -15.35 -4.32 12.88
N GLU A 258 -15.24 -3.53 13.96
CA GLU A 258 -15.75 -3.88 15.31
C GLU A 258 -17.17 -4.46 15.31
N SER A 259 -18.05 -3.94 14.43
CA SER A 259 -19.43 -4.40 14.32
C SER A 259 -19.57 -5.86 13.85
N GLY A 260 -18.53 -6.43 13.24
CA GLY A 260 -18.47 -7.83 12.84
C GLY A 260 -18.34 -8.79 14.03
N LEU A 261 -18.00 -8.27 15.21
CA LEU A 261 -17.98 -9.03 16.47
C LEU A 261 -19.37 -9.13 17.12
N PHE A 262 -20.38 -8.45 16.60
CA PHE A 262 -21.75 -8.59 17.09
C PHE A 262 -22.24 -10.02 16.82
N GLU A 263 -22.97 -10.60 17.78
CA GLU A 263 -23.27 -12.04 17.81
C GLU A 263 -23.89 -12.56 16.50
N ASP A 264 -24.79 -11.78 15.91
CA ASP A 264 -25.46 -12.09 14.65
C ASP A 264 -24.47 -12.20 13.48
N LYS A 265 -23.58 -11.21 13.33
CA LYS A 265 -22.59 -11.19 12.26
C LYS A 265 -21.45 -12.18 12.49
N LEU A 266 -21.05 -12.37 13.73
CA LEU A 266 -20.04 -13.35 14.08
C LEU A 266 -20.55 -14.77 13.82
N ALA A 267 -21.81 -15.04 14.17
CA ALA A 267 -22.45 -16.32 13.87
C ALA A 267 -22.56 -16.55 12.35
N GLU A 268 -22.89 -15.52 11.57
CA GLU A 268 -22.90 -15.58 10.10
C GLU A 268 -21.50 -15.89 9.54
N ALA A 269 -20.48 -15.10 9.92
CA ALA A 269 -19.11 -15.28 9.44
C ALA A 269 -18.54 -16.67 9.77
N ARG A 270 -18.88 -17.24 10.94
CA ARG A 270 -18.45 -18.59 11.33
C ARG A 270 -19.08 -19.69 10.47
N ARG A 271 -20.28 -19.50 9.89
CA ARG A 271 -20.94 -20.55 9.08
C ARG A 271 -20.13 -20.90 7.84
N GLU A 272 -19.38 -19.95 7.29
CA GLU A 272 -18.60 -20.12 6.07
C GLU A 272 -17.19 -20.68 6.33
N ILE A 273 -16.79 -20.82 7.60
CA ILE A 273 -15.46 -21.26 8.01
C ILE A 273 -15.57 -22.64 8.68
N ASP A 274 -14.74 -23.58 8.23
CA ASP A 274 -14.59 -24.90 8.85
C ASP A 274 -14.31 -24.72 10.36
N PRO A 275 -15.05 -25.38 11.27
CA PRO A 275 -14.79 -25.32 12.71
C PRO A 275 -13.32 -25.52 13.11
N ALA A 276 -12.56 -26.36 12.40
CA ALA A 276 -11.14 -26.60 12.68
C ALA A 276 -10.22 -25.43 12.29
N GLU A 277 -10.69 -24.55 11.42
CA GLU A 277 -9.97 -23.34 10.99
C GLU A 277 -10.40 -22.08 11.79
N ARG A 278 -11.34 -22.23 12.73
CA ARG A 278 -11.77 -21.12 13.58
C ARG A 278 -10.75 -20.94 14.71
N HIS A 279 -10.14 -19.77 14.76
CA HIS A 279 -9.31 -19.35 15.88
C HIS A 279 -10.15 -18.57 16.89
N ASP A 280 -9.98 -18.88 18.17
CA ASP A 280 -10.50 -18.03 19.24
C ASP A 280 -9.60 -16.77 19.30
N PRO A 281 -10.15 -15.55 19.28
CA PRO A 281 -9.36 -14.32 19.42
C PRO A 281 -8.48 -14.26 20.68
#